data_AF-A0A428I012-F1
#
_entry.id   AF-A0A428I012-F1
#
_cell.length_a   1.000
_cell.length_b   1.000
_cell.length_c   1.000
_cell.angle_alpha   90.00
_cell.angle_beta   90.00
_cell.angle_gamma   90.00
#
_symmetry.space_group_name_H-M   'P 1'
#
loop_
_entity.id
_entity.type
_entity.pdbx_description
1 polymer ?
#
loop_
_entity_poly.entity_id
_entity_poly.type
_entity_poly.pdbx_seq_one_letter_code
_entity_poly.pdbx_strand_id
1 'polypeptide(L)'
;MIESRPEFDKIVSFDEFNKYYWYRDELSQICKSLGLEYKGTKQELNHIIEQYFKGNLIKKSSIKRKKKLVEVVTLNTPLLECGFSFNTHFREYFSTLTDVSPFKFTADMATAWRKVKRENDLSFTIQDMLKVYYGNSDYAKYDHSVCQWNQFLKNFCADENSLNYSNKLKVASILWKEVRNSSNEKIYSKNLLTEYADKIKEYGK
;
A
#
# COMPACT_ATOMS: atom_id res chain seq x y z
N MET A 1 1.99 -10.90 28.69
CA MET A 1 0.90 -9.92 28.73
C MET A 1 0.83 -9.28 27.36
N ILE A 2 -0.30 -9.37 26.66
CA ILE A 2 -0.47 -8.69 25.37
C ILE A 2 -0.71 -7.22 25.72
N GLU A 3 0.33 -6.40 25.61
CA GLU A 3 0.16 -4.95 25.72
C GLU A 3 -0.78 -4.51 24.60
N SER A 4 -1.99 -4.10 24.98
CA SER A 4 -2.95 -3.52 24.06
C SER A 4 -2.37 -2.25 23.46
N ARG A 5 -2.39 -2.15 22.12
CA ARG A 5 -1.98 -0.94 21.39
C ARG A 5 -2.60 0.30 22.05
N PRO A 6 -1.80 1.32 22.43
CA PRO A 6 -2.30 2.53 23.07
C PRO A 6 -3.16 3.35 22.10
N GLU A 7 -4.01 4.19 22.68
CA GLU A 7 -4.72 5.23 21.91
C GLU A 7 -3.72 6.23 21.33
N PHE A 8 -4.01 6.77 20.15
CA PHE A 8 -3.10 7.68 19.45
C PHE A 8 -2.71 8.90 20.30
N ASP A 9 -3.66 9.48 21.05
CA ASP A 9 -3.43 10.66 21.87
C ASP A 9 -2.44 10.45 23.04
N LYS A 10 -2.14 9.18 23.36
CA LYS A 10 -1.17 8.80 24.39
C LYS A 10 0.24 8.58 23.83
N ILE A 11 0.40 8.60 22.51
CA ILE A 11 1.68 8.36 21.83
C ILE A 11 2.42 9.69 21.67
N VAL A 12 3.64 9.76 22.20
CA VAL A 12 4.41 11.01 22.25
C VAL A 12 5.49 11.11 21.17
N SER A 13 5.81 10.01 20.49
CA SER A 13 6.82 9.98 19.43
C SER A 13 6.43 9.10 18.25
N PHE A 14 7.00 9.40 17.09
CA PHE A 14 6.81 8.57 15.90
C PHE A 14 7.43 7.17 16.06
N ASP A 15 8.53 7.04 16.80
CA ASP A 15 9.16 5.75 17.07
C ASP A 15 8.24 4.83 17.87
N GLU A 16 7.53 5.37 18.86
CA GLU A 16 6.51 4.65 19.59
C GLU A 16 5.30 4.32 18.70
N PHE A 17 4.84 5.29 17.90
CA PHE A 17 3.75 5.09 16.93
C PHE A 17 4.04 3.92 15.99
N ASN A 18 5.27 3.84 15.46
CA ASN A 18 5.71 2.88 14.46
C ASN A 18 5.86 1.45 15.03
N LYS A 19 5.90 1.28 16.36
CA LYS A 19 5.86 -0.06 16.98
C LYS A 19 4.55 -0.78 16.73
N TYR A 20 3.46 -0.05 16.46
CA TYR A 20 2.14 -0.64 16.33
C TYR A 20 1.69 -0.71 14.88
N TYR A 21 0.95 -1.77 14.55
CA TYR A 21 0.31 -1.86 13.25
C TYR A 21 -0.94 -0.99 13.19
N TRP A 22 -1.02 -0.13 12.19
CA TRP A 22 -2.18 0.70 11.91
C TRP A 22 -2.80 0.33 10.56
N TYR A 23 -4.13 0.24 10.51
CA TYR A 23 -4.87 0.14 9.26
C TYR A 23 -4.95 1.50 8.58
N ARG A 24 -5.05 1.49 7.25
CA ARG A 24 -5.16 2.72 6.45
C ARG A 24 -6.31 3.62 6.94
N ASP A 25 -7.45 3.04 7.26
CA ASP A 25 -8.60 3.83 7.71
C ASP A 25 -8.39 4.44 9.08
N GLU A 26 -7.65 3.76 9.98
CA GLU A 26 -7.24 4.33 11.27
C GLU A 26 -6.30 5.51 11.07
N LEU A 27 -5.28 5.36 10.21
CA LEU A 27 -4.39 6.46 9.84
C LEU A 27 -5.17 7.65 9.25
N SER A 28 -6.16 7.37 8.40
CA SER A 28 -7.01 8.41 7.82
C SER A 28 -7.82 9.15 8.88
N GLN A 29 -8.39 8.44 9.88
CA GLN A 29 -9.09 9.08 10.98
C GLN A 29 -8.16 9.92 11.86
N ILE A 30 -6.95 9.43 12.14
CA ILE A 30 -5.93 10.19 12.88
C ILE A 30 -5.57 11.47 12.13
N CYS A 31 -5.25 11.38 10.84
CA CYS A 31 -4.97 12.58 10.05
C CYS A 31 -6.16 13.55 10.05
N LYS A 32 -7.40 13.03 10.00
CA LYS A 32 -8.61 13.84 10.00
C LYS A 32 -8.84 14.55 11.33
N SER A 33 -8.63 13.89 12.47
CA SER A 33 -8.75 14.52 13.81
C SER A 33 -7.69 15.61 14.01
N LEU A 34 -6.50 15.44 13.42
CA LEU A 34 -5.41 16.42 13.43
C LEU A 34 -5.59 17.56 12.40
N GLY A 35 -6.65 17.55 11.57
CA GLY A 35 -6.85 18.55 10.53
C GLY A 35 -5.86 18.49 9.36
N LEU A 36 -5.20 17.34 9.17
CA LEU A 36 -4.20 17.09 8.13
C LEU A 36 -4.85 16.54 6.84
N GLU A 37 -4.05 16.37 5.79
CA GLU A 37 -4.45 15.58 4.63
C GLU A 37 -4.71 14.13 5.07
N TYR A 38 -5.93 13.64 4.82
CA TYR A 38 -6.39 12.32 5.25
C TYR A 38 -6.76 11.41 4.08
N LYS A 39 -6.63 11.91 2.85
CA LYS A 39 -6.84 11.13 1.63
C LYS A 39 -5.51 10.66 1.11
N GLY A 40 -5.32 9.35 1.12
CA GLY A 40 -4.13 8.75 0.55
C GLY A 40 -4.08 7.25 0.75
N THR A 41 -2.98 6.69 0.31
CA THR A 41 -2.52 5.34 0.63
C THR A 41 -2.05 5.26 2.09
N LYS A 42 -1.90 4.02 2.60
CA LYS A 42 -1.36 3.79 3.94
C LYS A 42 0.02 4.46 4.11
N GLN A 43 0.87 4.37 3.09
CA GLN A 43 2.21 4.98 3.07
C GLN A 43 2.15 6.50 3.20
N GLU A 44 1.35 7.16 2.37
CA GLU A 44 1.21 8.62 2.39
C GLU A 44 0.67 9.10 3.74
N LEU A 45 -0.31 8.40 4.31
CA LEU A 45 -0.87 8.74 5.62
C LEU A 45 0.15 8.54 6.75
N ASN A 46 0.92 7.44 6.71
CA ASN A 46 2.03 7.23 7.66
C ASN A 46 3.07 8.34 7.57
N HIS A 47 3.45 8.75 6.37
CA HIS A 47 4.40 9.84 6.17
C HIS A 47 3.83 11.17 6.69
N ILE A 48 2.54 11.45 6.49
CA ILE A 48 1.90 12.64 7.05
C ILE A 48 1.96 12.65 8.59
N ILE A 49 1.73 11.50 9.22
CA ILE A 49 1.83 11.36 10.68
C ILE A 49 3.30 11.48 11.15
N GLU A 50 4.25 10.93 10.41
CA GLU A 50 5.69 11.12 10.67
C GLU A 50 6.05 12.62 10.64
N GLN A 51 5.59 13.34 9.62
CA GLN A 51 5.80 14.78 9.49
C GLN A 51 5.15 15.55 10.64
N TYR A 52 3.95 15.14 11.08
CA TYR A 52 3.28 15.73 12.24
C TYR A 52 4.13 15.63 13.52
N PHE A 53 4.71 14.45 13.81
CA PHE A 53 5.62 14.30 14.96
C PHE A 53 6.92 15.11 14.83
N LYS A 54 7.33 15.45 13.60
CA LYS A 54 8.46 16.36 13.33
C LYS A 54 8.07 17.85 13.37
N GLY A 55 6.81 18.18 13.66
CA GLY A 55 6.28 19.55 13.69
C GLY A 55 5.80 20.10 12.34
N ASN A 56 5.83 19.30 11.27
CA ASN A 56 5.42 19.70 9.93
C ASN A 56 3.94 19.35 9.68
N LEU A 57 3.14 20.33 9.24
CA LEU A 57 1.71 20.14 9.00
C LEU A 57 1.39 20.06 7.50
N ILE A 58 1.20 18.84 6.98
CA ILE A 58 0.72 18.61 5.61
C ILE A 58 -0.80 18.79 5.60
N LYS A 59 -1.25 20.01 5.35
CA LYS A 59 -2.67 20.36 5.31
C LYS A 59 -3.34 19.83 4.04
N LYS A 60 -4.65 19.59 4.16
CA LYS A 60 -5.52 19.22 3.04
C LYS A 60 -5.45 20.28 1.94
N SER A 61 -5.11 19.85 0.72
CA SER A 61 -5.16 20.74 -0.44
C SER A 61 -6.61 20.92 -0.92
N SER A 62 -7.06 22.17 -1.06
CA SER A 62 -8.40 22.51 -1.56
C SER A 62 -8.47 22.66 -3.08
N ILE A 63 -7.37 22.37 -3.79
CA ILE A 63 -7.21 22.69 -5.21
C ILE A 63 -8.18 21.85 -6.06
N LYS A 64 -9.29 22.48 -6.46
CA LYS A 64 -10.17 21.97 -7.51
C LYS A 64 -9.46 22.14 -8.86
N ARG A 65 -8.72 21.12 -9.31
CA ARG A 65 -8.16 21.11 -10.67
C ARG A 65 -9.32 21.07 -11.68
N LYS A 66 -9.43 22.11 -12.52
CA LYS A 66 -10.31 22.09 -13.71
C LYS A 66 -9.78 20.99 -14.64
N LYS A 67 -10.56 19.91 -14.81
CA LYS A 67 -10.24 18.90 -15.81
C LYS A 67 -10.60 19.46 -17.17
N LYS A 68 -9.61 19.84 -17.98
CA LYS A 68 -9.80 19.90 -19.42
C LYS A 68 -9.84 18.44 -19.87
N LEU A 69 -10.93 18.01 -20.48
CA LEU A 69 -11.07 16.65 -21.02
C LEU A 69 -10.75 16.73 -22.50
N VAL A 70 -9.72 16.00 -22.93
CA VAL A 70 -9.47 15.77 -24.36
C VAL A 70 -10.40 14.65 -24.82
N GLU A 71 -11.15 14.85 -25.91
CA GLU A 71 -12.10 13.87 -26.45
C GLU A 71 -11.42 12.64 -27.07
N VAL A 72 -10.20 12.80 -27.59
CA VAL A 72 -9.43 11.70 -28.21
C VAL A 72 -8.13 11.46 -27.43
N VAL A 73 -8.02 10.29 -26.81
CA VAL A 73 -6.81 9.85 -26.11
C VAL A 73 -5.88 9.15 -27.10
N THR A 74 -4.63 9.60 -27.20
CA THR A 74 -3.57 8.95 -27.99
C THR A 74 -2.40 8.57 -27.08
N LEU A 75 -1.40 7.86 -27.61
CA LEU A 75 -0.21 7.45 -26.85
C LEU A 75 0.58 8.64 -26.29
N ASN A 76 0.58 9.78 -27.00
CA ASN A 76 1.32 10.98 -26.60
C ASN A 76 0.49 11.91 -25.70
N THR A 77 -0.76 11.58 -25.38
CA THR A 77 -1.59 12.45 -24.55
C THR A 77 -1.09 12.44 -23.09
N PRO A 78 -0.84 13.61 -22.48
CA PRO A 78 -0.46 13.70 -21.07
C PRO A 78 -1.56 13.17 -20.13
N LEU A 79 -1.18 12.41 -19.11
CA LEU A 79 -2.15 11.81 -18.18
C LEU A 79 -2.96 12.85 -17.40
N LEU A 80 -2.35 13.99 -17.07
CA LEU A 80 -3.01 15.09 -16.37
C LEU A 80 -4.05 15.82 -17.24
N GLU A 81 -3.98 15.66 -18.56
CA GLU A 81 -4.84 16.36 -19.53
C GLU A 81 -5.93 15.45 -20.13
N CYS A 82 -5.77 14.13 -20.09
CA CYS A 82 -6.79 13.20 -20.62
C CYS A 82 -7.79 12.69 -19.58
N GLY A 83 -7.75 13.23 -18.34
CA GLY A 83 -8.61 12.75 -17.27
C GLY A 83 -8.29 11.33 -16.80
N PHE A 84 -7.04 10.88 -16.96
CA PHE A 84 -6.60 9.53 -16.62
C PHE A 84 -7.03 9.10 -15.21
N SER A 85 -7.58 7.89 -15.11
CA SER A 85 -7.84 7.22 -13.85
C SER A 85 -7.87 5.71 -14.04
N PHE A 86 -7.66 4.96 -12.96
CA PHE A 86 -7.71 3.49 -12.98
C PHE A 86 -9.16 2.98 -13.01
N ASN A 87 -9.91 3.36 -14.04
CA ASN A 87 -11.31 3.02 -14.26
C ASN A 87 -11.47 1.98 -15.39
N THR A 88 -12.71 1.58 -15.68
CA THR A 88 -13.02 0.61 -16.74
C THR A 88 -12.62 1.13 -18.13
N HIS A 89 -12.92 2.38 -18.45
CA HIS A 89 -12.58 3.00 -19.74
C HIS A 89 -11.07 2.90 -20.07
N PHE A 90 -10.20 3.33 -19.15
CA PHE A 90 -8.76 3.20 -19.37
C PHE A 90 -8.28 1.75 -19.31
N ARG A 91 -8.97 0.87 -18.60
CA ARG A 91 -8.62 -0.57 -18.61
C ARG A 91 -8.88 -1.19 -19.98
N GLU A 92 -10.00 -0.88 -20.61
CA GLU A 92 -10.33 -1.32 -21.97
C GLU A 92 -9.34 -0.74 -22.98
N TYR A 93 -9.05 0.57 -22.88
CA TYR A 93 -8.06 1.21 -23.76
C TYR A 93 -6.68 0.57 -23.65
N PHE A 94 -6.17 0.35 -22.44
CA PHE A 94 -4.88 -0.36 -22.24
C PHE A 94 -4.95 -1.83 -22.65
N SER A 95 -6.11 -2.48 -22.55
CA SER A 95 -6.32 -3.84 -23.07
C SER A 95 -6.10 -3.90 -24.58
N THR A 96 -6.66 -2.94 -25.33
CA THR A 96 -6.44 -2.82 -26.78
C THR A 96 -4.99 -2.50 -27.13
N LEU A 97 -4.29 -1.67 -26.34
CA LEU A 97 -2.90 -1.31 -26.59
C LEU A 97 -1.90 -2.44 -26.28
N THR A 98 -2.28 -3.41 -25.46
CA THR A 98 -1.38 -4.48 -24.98
C THR A 98 -1.79 -5.86 -25.46
N ASP A 99 -2.94 -5.99 -26.14
CA ASP A 99 -3.59 -7.26 -26.49
C ASP A 99 -3.81 -8.20 -25.29
N VAL A 100 -3.91 -7.66 -24.08
CA VAL A 100 -4.13 -8.42 -22.83
C VAL A 100 -5.53 -8.15 -22.29
N SER A 101 -6.35 -9.20 -22.17
CA SER A 101 -7.69 -9.13 -21.55
C SER A 101 -7.93 -10.29 -20.55
N PRO A 102 -8.34 -10.02 -19.29
CA PRO A 102 -8.57 -8.69 -18.72
C PRO A 102 -7.26 -7.96 -18.35
N PHE A 103 -7.10 -6.72 -18.81
CA PHE A 103 -5.96 -5.88 -18.44
C PHE A 103 -5.96 -5.56 -16.93
N LYS A 104 -4.79 -5.63 -16.29
CA LYS A 104 -4.61 -5.27 -14.87
C LYS A 104 -3.50 -4.22 -14.73
N PHE A 105 -3.87 -3.06 -14.19
CA PHE A 105 -2.89 -2.05 -13.78
C PHE A 105 -1.96 -2.61 -12.70
N THR A 106 -0.66 -2.35 -12.84
CA THR A 106 0.35 -2.82 -11.90
C THR A 106 0.53 -1.84 -10.74
N ALA A 107 1.19 -2.30 -9.67
CA ALA A 107 1.55 -1.45 -8.54
C ALA A 107 2.52 -0.33 -8.97
N ASP A 108 3.40 -0.59 -9.93
CA ASP A 108 4.32 0.40 -10.50
C ASP A 108 3.56 1.49 -11.26
N MET A 109 2.57 1.14 -12.09
CA MET A 109 1.70 2.12 -12.76
C MET A 109 0.96 3.00 -11.74
N ALA A 110 0.47 2.41 -10.65
CA ALA A 110 -0.15 3.16 -9.56
C ALA A 110 0.83 4.12 -8.89
N THR A 111 2.07 3.70 -8.66
CA THR A 111 3.13 4.54 -8.09
C THR A 111 3.52 5.67 -9.04
N ALA A 112 3.67 5.38 -10.33
CA ALA A 112 3.94 6.37 -11.38
C ALA A 112 2.83 7.42 -11.42
N TRP A 113 1.55 7.02 -11.42
CA TRP A 113 0.46 7.99 -11.45
C TRP A 113 0.41 8.90 -10.22
N ARG A 114 0.75 8.37 -9.03
CA ARG A 114 0.88 9.19 -7.82
C ARG A 114 2.02 10.19 -7.95
N LYS A 115 3.18 9.75 -8.45
CA LYS A 115 4.35 10.61 -8.72
C LYS A 115 3.98 11.76 -9.66
N VAL A 116 3.35 11.45 -10.80
CA VAL A 116 2.86 12.45 -11.77
C VAL A 116 1.96 13.50 -11.10
N LYS A 117 1.01 13.08 -10.27
CA LYS A 117 0.12 14.04 -9.59
C LYS A 117 0.84 14.93 -8.58
N ARG A 118 1.75 14.33 -7.80
CA ARG A 118 2.51 14.98 -6.73
C ARG A 118 3.49 16.01 -7.29
N GLU A 119 4.22 15.62 -8.33
CA GLU A 119 5.23 16.46 -9.00
C GLU A 119 4.61 17.37 -10.07
N ASN A 120 3.31 17.21 -10.33
CA ASN A 120 2.58 17.92 -11.38
C ASN A 120 3.27 17.79 -12.74
N ASP A 121 3.69 16.56 -13.07
CA ASP A 121 4.41 16.24 -14.29
C ASP A 121 3.47 16.29 -15.50
N LEU A 122 3.47 17.43 -16.17
CA LEU A 122 2.66 17.69 -17.37
C LEU A 122 3.17 16.93 -18.60
N SER A 123 4.38 16.36 -18.55
CA SER A 123 5.01 15.68 -19.68
C SER A 123 4.72 14.19 -19.72
N PHE A 124 4.29 13.58 -18.60
CA PHE A 124 4.09 12.14 -18.52
C PHE A 124 2.86 11.68 -19.32
N THR A 125 3.08 10.80 -20.30
CA THR A 125 2.08 10.38 -21.30
C THR A 125 1.58 8.95 -21.10
N ILE A 126 0.56 8.56 -21.88
CA ILE A 126 0.08 7.16 -21.95
C ILE A 126 1.21 6.22 -22.37
N GLN A 127 2.06 6.63 -23.31
CA GLN A 127 3.21 5.86 -23.75
C GLN A 127 4.19 5.61 -22.60
N ASP A 128 4.44 6.60 -21.75
CA ASP A 128 5.34 6.43 -20.60
C ASP A 128 4.73 5.50 -19.55
N MET A 129 3.40 5.58 -19.35
CA MET A 129 2.68 4.63 -18.50
C MET A 129 2.80 3.18 -19.03
N LEU A 130 2.79 2.98 -20.35
CA LEU A 130 3.06 1.66 -20.95
C LEU A 130 4.50 1.21 -20.78
N LYS A 131 5.49 2.12 -20.88
CA LYS A 131 6.89 1.78 -20.58
C LYS A 131 7.03 1.29 -19.13
N VAL A 132 6.34 1.92 -18.18
CA VAL A 132 6.27 1.45 -16.78
C VAL A 132 5.64 0.06 -16.70
N TYR A 133 4.52 -0.17 -17.40
CA TYR A 133 3.87 -1.49 -17.45
C TYR A 133 4.80 -2.61 -17.93
N TYR A 134 5.56 -2.38 -19.00
CA TYR A 134 6.50 -3.35 -19.56
C TYR A 134 7.84 -3.45 -18.80
N GLY A 135 8.03 -2.66 -17.74
CA GLY A 135 9.30 -2.63 -16.98
C GLY A 135 10.44 -1.91 -17.71
N ASN A 136 10.14 -1.17 -18.78
CA ASN A 136 11.09 -0.43 -19.61
C ASN A 136 11.32 1.02 -19.11
N SER A 137 10.86 1.35 -17.92
CA SER A 137 11.04 2.66 -17.29
C SER A 137 11.30 2.50 -15.80
N ASP A 138 12.23 3.29 -15.28
CA ASP A 138 12.56 3.43 -13.86
C ASP A 138 11.83 4.61 -13.20
N TYR A 139 10.91 5.27 -13.92
CA TYR A 139 10.22 6.49 -13.46
C TYR A 139 9.62 6.35 -12.07
N ALA A 140 9.01 5.20 -11.79
CA ALA A 140 8.57 4.83 -10.46
C ALA A 140 8.55 3.31 -10.30
N LYS A 141 8.99 2.84 -9.13
CA LYS A 141 8.87 1.44 -8.72
C LYS A 141 8.12 1.36 -7.40
N TYR A 142 7.21 0.41 -7.31
CA TYR A 142 6.48 0.12 -6.09
C TYR A 142 7.40 -0.57 -5.10
N ASP A 143 7.52 0.01 -3.91
CA ASP A 143 8.23 -0.63 -2.82
C ASP A 143 7.40 -1.77 -2.22
N HIS A 144 7.73 -2.99 -2.62
CA HIS A 144 7.09 -4.21 -2.14
C HIS A 144 7.34 -4.49 -0.65
N SER A 145 8.39 -3.93 -0.05
CA SER A 145 8.73 -4.13 1.35
C SER A 145 7.68 -3.57 2.30
N VAL A 146 6.89 -2.60 1.84
CA VAL A 146 5.92 -1.89 2.68
C VAL A 146 4.66 -2.72 2.99
N CYS A 147 4.42 -3.82 2.26
CA CYS A 147 3.32 -4.71 2.57
C CYS A 147 3.74 -5.79 3.56
N GLN A 148 3.77 -5.44 4.85
CA GLN A 148 4.19 -6.33 5.94
C GLN A 148 3.47 -7.68 5.94
N TRP A 149 2.16 -7.72 5.69
CA TRP A 149 1.41 -8.97 5.57
C TRP A 149 1.90 -9.84 4.41
N ASN A 150 2.12 -9.24 3.23
CA ASN A 150 2.59 -10.00 2.07
C ASN A 150 4.00 -10.54 2.32
N GLN A 151 4.87 -9.76 2.96
CA GLN A 151 6.20 -10.22 3.35
C GLN A 151 6.13 -11.34 4.39
N PHE A 152 5.28 -11.19 5.41
CA PHE A 152 5.03 -12.22 6.42
C PHE A 152 4.56 -13.53 5.78
N LEU A 153 3.55 -13.46 4.92
CA LEU A 153 2.99 -14.61 4.22
C LEU A 153 4.03 -15.26 3.29
N LYS A 154 4.80 -14.46 2.55
CA LYS A 154 5.87 -14.95 1.68
C LYS A 154 6.94 -15.70 2.49
N ASN A 155 7.39 -15.11 3.60
CA ASN A 155 8.40 -15.72 4.47
C ASN A 155 7.87 -17.00 5.14
N PHE A 156 6.62 -16.99 5.63
CA PHE A 156 5.99 -18.20 6.16
C PHE A 156 5.89 -19.31 5.11
N CYS A 157 5.43 -18.99 3.90
CA CYS A 157 5.30 -19.98 2.83
C CYS A 157 6.65 -20.54 2.33
N ALA A 158 7.75 -19.79 2.51
CA ALA A 158 9.10 -20.23 2.19
C ALA A 158 9.70 -21.15 3.27
N ASP A 159 9.13 -21.19 4.48
CA ASP A 159 9.55 -22.11 5.54
C ASP A 159 9.05 -23.52 5.24
N GLU A 160 9.95 -24.52 5.31
CA GLU A 160 9.62 -25.93 5.12
C GLU A 160 8.54 -26.42 6.11
N ASN A 161 8.52 -25.87 7.33
CA ASN A 161 7.50 -26.22 8.34
C ASN A 161 6.09 -25.79 7.92
N SER A 162 5.96 -24.85 6.98
CA SER A 162 4.65 -24.50 6.40
C SER A 162 4.02 -25.68 5.66
N LEU A 163 4.82 -26.66 5.20
CA LEU A 163 4.33 -27.86 4.52
C LEU A 163 3.53 -28.79 5.45
N ASN A 164 3.73 -28.66 6.77
CA ASN A 164 3.03 -29.44 7.80
C ASN A 164 1.58 -29.00 7.99
N TYR A 165 1.13 -27.94 7.32
CA TYR A 165 -0.23 -27.41 7.45
C TYR A 165 -1.01 -27.59 6.15
N SER A 166 -2.26 -28.05 6.28
CA SER A 166 -3.19 -28.19 5.15
C SER A 166 -3.68 -26.83 4.66
N ASN A 167 -3.99 -25.91 5.59
CA ASN A 167 -4.42 -24.54 5.28
C ASN A 167 -3.37 -23.50 5.68
N LYS A 168 -2.36 -23.35 4.83
CA LYS A 168 -1.25 -22.39 5.01
C LYS A 168 -1.74 -20.95 5.23
N LEU A 169 -2.72 -20.50 4.45
CA LEU A 169 -3.21 -19.12 4.54
C LEU A 169 -3.88 -18.84 5.89
N LYS A 170 -4.65 -19.80 6.40
CA LYS A 170 -5.31 -19.68 7.71
C LYS A 170 -4.29 -19.64 8.83
N VAL A 171 -3.30 -20.52 8.82
CA VAL A 171 -2.20 -20.53 9.80
C VAL A 171 -1.44 -19.20 9.77
N ALA A 172 -1.02 -18.75 8.59
CA ALA A 172 -0.35 -17.45 8.43
C ALA A 172 -1.20 -16.30 8.99
N SER A 173 -2.51 -16.30 8.75
CA SER A 173 -3.42 -15.26 9.24
C SER A 173 -3.55 -15.24 10.77
N ILE A 174 -3.51 -16.41 11.42
CA ILE A 174 -3.55 -16.56 12.87
C ILE A 174 -2.24 -16.03 13.47
N LEU A 175 -1.10 -16.48 12.98
CA LEU A 175 0.21 -16.02 13.46
C LEU A 175 0.41 -14.52 13.24
N TRP A 176 0.00 -14.02 12.07
CA TRP A 176 0.03 -12.60 11.77
C TRP A 176 -0.82 -11.79 12.74
N LYS A 177 -2.00 -12.29 13.13
CA LYS A 177 -2.86 -11.60 14.11
C LYS A 177 -2.13 -11.41 15.44
N GLU A 178 -1.39 -12.41 15.91
CA GLU A 178 -0.65 -12.35 17.17
C GLU A 178 0.51 -11.33 17.09
N VAL A 179 1.32 -11.42 16.03
CA VAL A 179 2.44 -10.48 15.80
C VAL A 179 1.96 -9.04 15.57
N ARG A 180 0.87 -8.88 14.83
CA ARG A 180 0.29 -7.56 14.52
C ARG A 180 -0.23 -6.85 15.77
N ASN A 181 -0.81 -7.61 16.69
CA ASN A 181 -1.42 -7.10 17.92
C ASN A 181 -0.40 -6.92 19.06
N SER A 182 0.85 -7.33 18.88
CA SER A 182 1.93 -7.13 19.86
C SER A 182 2.88 -6.00 19.45
N SER A 183 3.83 -5.68 20.32
CA SER A 183 4.94 -4.76 20.05
C SER A 183 6.12 -5.41 19.30
N ASN A 184 6.08 -6.73 19.06
CA ASN A 184 7.14 -7.48 18.37
C ASN A 184 7.34 -7.02 16.92
N GLU A 185 8.44 -7.40 16.28
CA GLU A 185 8.65 -7.09 14.87
C GLU A 185 7.60 -7.74 13.96
N LYS A 186 7.13 -7.01 12.94
CA LYS A 186 6.01 -7.42 12.05
C LYS A 186 6.51 -8.35 10.93
N ILE A 187 7.32 -9.34 11.33
CA ILE A 187 7.96 -10.32 10.46
C ILE A 187 7.62 -11.73 10.91
N TYR A 188 7.70 -12.68 9.98
CA TYR A 188 7.59 -14.08 10.32
C TYR A 188 8.88 -14.57 10.98
N SER A 189 8.75 -15.34 12.06
CA SER A 189 9.83 -16.12 12.64
C SER A 189 9.34 -17.54 12.94
N LYS A 190 10.23 -18.52 12.81
CA LYS A 190 9.92 -19.94 13.05
C LYS A 190 9.40 -20.19 14.47
N ASN A 191 9.86 -19.40 15.44
CA ASN A 191 9.43 -19.49 16.84
C ASN A 191 7.91 -19.29 17.01
N LEU A 192 7.26 -18.55 16.12
CA LEU A 192 5.81 -18.34 16.15
C LEU A 192 5.04 -19.66 16.02
N LEU A 193 5.59 -20.66 15.32
CA LEU A 193 4.96 -21.98 15.18
C LEU A 193 4.90 -22.72 16.51
N THR A 194 5.94 -22.58 17.32
CA THR A 194 6.02 -23.21 18.64
C THR A 194 5.23 -22.40 19.68
N GLU A 195 5.40 -21.08 19.69
CA GLU A 195 4.76 -20.16 20.65
C GLU A 195 3.22 -20.19 20.54
N TYR A 196 2.71 -20.30 19.32
CA TYR A 196 1.28 -20.31 19.04
C TYR A 196 0.77 -21.67 18.53
N ALA A 197 1.49 -22.77 18.84
CA ALA A 197 1.17 -24.12 18.41
C ALA A 197 -0.30 -24.49 18.71
N ASP A 198 -0.78 -24.16 19.90
CA ASP A 198 -2.16 -24.45 20.33
C ASP A 198 -3.23 -23.78 19.45
N LYS A 199 -2.92 -22.63 18.84
CA LYS A 199 -3.84 -21.88 17.98
C LYS A 199 -3.84 -22.38 16.53
N ILE A 200 -2.84 -23.17 16.13
CA ILE A 200 -2.64 -23.60 14.75
C ILE A 200 -2.70 -25.13 14.57
N LYS A 201 -2.70 -25.90 15.66
CA LYS A 201 -2.69 -27.37 15.65
C LYS A 201 -3.83 -28.00 14.84
N GLU A 202 -5.01 -27.39 14.85
CA GLU A 202 -6.18 -27.89 14.11
C GLU A 202 -6.01 -27.84 12.58
N TYR A 203 -5.01 -27.10 12.10
CA TYR A 203 -4.67 -26.99 10.67
C TYR A 203 -3.47 -27.86 10.28
N GLY A 204 -2.91 -28.63 11.23
CA GLY A 204 -1.86 -29.60 10.97
C GLY A 204 -2.33 -30.71 10.03
N LYS A 205 -1.38 -31.31 9.32
CA LYS A 205 -1.56 -32.53 8.55
C LYS A 205 -1.35 -33.77 9.42
#